data_AF-A0A832D1J7-F1
#
_entry.id   AF-A0A832D1J7-F1
#
_cell.length_a   1.000
_cell.length_b   1.000
_cell.length_c   1.000
_cell.angle_alpha   90.00
_cell.angle_beta   90.00
_cell.angle_gamma   90.00
#
_symmetry.space_group_name_H-M   'P 1'
#
loop_
_entity.id
_entity.type
_entity.pdbx_description
1 polymer ?
#
loop_
_entity_poly.entity_id
_entity_poly.type
_entity_poly.pdbx_seq_one_letter_code
_entity_poly.pdbx_strand_id
1 'polypeptide(L)'
;MVSRISKVREKIHSRADVIIGKNGLTEGVIREIEERLRSREVVKVKLLKASLEVIGSDRVGIARIIAEKVNAELVDVRGRTFILYKPKRAGKNL
;
A
#
# COMPACT_ATOMS: atom_id res chain seq x y z
N MET A 1 -15.63 -7.89 -14.61
CA MET A 1 -14.46 -7.14 -14.09
C MET A 1 -14.85 -6.44 -12.81
N VAL A 2 -14.18 -6.66 -11.68
CA VAL A 2 -14.54 -5.99 -10.41
C VAL A 2 -14.07 -4.54 -10.46
N SER A 3 -14.98 -3.59 -10.25
CA SER A 3 -14.69 -2.15 -10.25
C SER A 3 -13.67 -1.76 -9.17
N ARG A 4 -12.86 -0.72 -9.45
CA ARG A 4 -11.94 -0.08 -8.50
C ARG A 4 -12.61 0.18 -7.16
N ILE A 5 -13.81 0.76 -7.17
CA ILE A 5 -14.55 1.12 -5.95
C ILE A 5 -14.84 -0.11 -5.10
N SER A 6 -15.24 -1.22 -5.74
CA SER A 6 -15.55 -2.47 -5.05
C SER A 6 -14.29 -3.07 -4.41
N LYS A 7 -13.17 -3.13 -5.14
CA LYS A 7 -11.86 -3.59 -4.62
C LYS A 7 -11.40 -2.78 -3.41
N VAL A 8 -11.51 -1.46 -3.48
CA VAL A 8 -11.12 -0.57 -2.38
C VAL A 8 -12.02 -0.78 -1.16
N ARG A 9 -13.35 -0.85 -1.34
CA ARG A 9 -14.31 -1.08 -0.24
C ARG A 9 -14.08 -2.42 0.45
N GLU A 10 -13.90 -3.50 -0.31
CA GLU A 10 -13.57 -4.82 0.24
C GLU A 10 -12.27 -4.76 1.06
N LYS A 11 -11.23 -4.14 0.48
CA LYS A 11 -9.91 -4.03 1.08
C LYS A 11 -9.89 -3.22 2.38
N ILE A 12 -10.75 -2.20 2.50
CA ILE A 12 -10.88 -1.41 3.74
C ILE A 12 -11.24 -2.29 4.94
N HIS A 13 -12.14 -3.26 4.77
CA HIS A 13 -12.60 -4.12 5.87
C HIS A 13 -11.74 -5.38 6.07
N SER A 14 -10.79 -5.66 5.17
CA SER A 14 -9.92 -6.82 5.31
C SER A 14 -8.75 -6.59 6.29
N ARG A 15 -8.05 -7.68 6.60
CA ARG A 15 -6.72 -7.63 7.24
C ARG A 15 -5.74 -6.88 6.33
N ALA A 16 -4.68 -6.34 6.94
CA ALA A 16 -3.58 -5.74 6.20
C ALA A 16 -2.82 -6.82 5.43
N ASP A 17 -2.43 -6.48 4.20
CA ASP A 17 -1.62 -7.33 3.35
C ASP A 17 -0.14 -7.26 3.73
N VAL A 18 0.33 -6.06 4.11
CA VAL A 18 1.72 -5.78 4.51
C VAL A 18 1.73 -5.05 5.84
N ILE A 19 2.66 -5.41 6.73
CA ILE A 19 2.85 -4.76 8.04
C ILE A 19 4.28 -4.26 8.16
N ILE A 20 4.44 -2.95 8.34
CA ILE A 20 5.74 -2.28 8.50
C ILE A 20 6.02 -2.11 9.99
N GLY A 21 7.09 -2.73 10.46
CA GLY A 21 7.48 -2.79 11.87
C GLY A 21 8.71 -1.94 12.20
N LYS A 22 9.46 -2.40 13.22
CA LYS A 22 10.66 -1.72 13.74
C LYS A 22 11.80 -1.53 12.74
N ASN A 23 11.84 -2.32 11.67
CA ASN A 23 12.86 -2.16 10.63
C ASN A 23 12.50 -1.06 9.62
N GLY A 24 11.34 -0.41 9.77
CA GLY A 24 10.92 0.70 8.92
C GLY A 24 10.74 0.27 7.46
N LEU A 25 10.97 1.23 6.57
CA LEU A 25 10.77 1.07 5.14
C LEU A 25 12.04 0.52 4.45
N THR A 26 12.11 -0.79 4.30
CA THR A 26 13.22 -1.45 3.59
C THR A 26 12.89 -1.67 2.10
N GLU A 27 13.90 -1.95 1.28
CA GLU A 27 13.70 -2.31 -0.13
C GLU A 27 12.81 -3.55 -0.29
N GLY A 28 12.97 -4.54 0.59
CA GLY A 28 12.12 -5.74 0.60
C GLY A 28 10.64 -5.42 0.82
N VAL A 29 10.33 -4.47 1.73
CA VAL A 29 8.95 -4.00 1.96
C VAL A 29 8.39 -3.31 0.73
N ILE A 30 9.17 -2.43 0.09
CA ILE A 30 8.76 -1.75 -1.15
C ILE A 30 8.44 -2.78 -2.24
N ARG A 31 9.34 -3.74 -2.46
CA ARG A 31 9.16 -4.80 -3.46
C ARG A 31 7.93 -5.66 -3.19
N GLU A 32 7.68 -6.04 -1.94
CA GLU A 32 6.48 -6.81 -1.57
C GLU A 32 5.20 -6.03 -1.90
N ILE A 33 5.16 -4.73 -1.61
CA ILE A 33 4.01 -3.87 -1.91
C ILE A 33 3.79 -3.81 -3.43
N GLU A 34 4.86 -3.64 -4.22
CA GLU A 34 4.75 -3.63 -5.67
C GLU A 34 4.22 -4.95 -6.26
N GLU A 35 4.72 -6.10 -5.78
CA GLU A 35 4.30 -7.43 -6.24
C GLU A 35 2.81 -7.68 -5.94
N ARG A 36 2.35 -7.26 -4.77
CA ARG A 36 0.93 -7.33 -4.39
C ARG A 36 0.07 -6.38 -5.22
N LEU A 37 0.54 -5.16 -5.50
CA LEU A 37 -0.16 -4.23 -6.40
C LEU A 37 -0.24 -4.78 -7.83
N ARG A 38 0.81 -5.39 -8.36
CA ARG A 38 0.80 -6.01 -9.69
C ARG A 38 -0.23 -7.13 -9.79
N SER A 39 -0.36 -7.96 -8.75
CA SER A 39 -1.26 -9.12 -8.74
C SER A 39 -2.72 -8.76 -8.43
N ARG A 40 -2.94 -7.83 -7.48
CA ARG A 40 -4.27 -7.53 -6.89
C ARG A 40 -4.81 -6.15 -7.18
N GLU A 41 -4.00 -5.25 -7.73
CA GLU A 41 -4.30 -3.82 -7.99
C GLU A 41 -4.56 -2.97 -6.74
N VAL A 42 -4.89 -3.58 -5.60
CA VAL A 42 -5.15 -2.88 -4.34
C VAL A 42 -4.40 -3.57 -3.20
N VAL A 43 -3.80 -2.78 -2.30
CA VAL A 43 -3.04 -3.28 -1.16
C VAL A 43 -3.37 -2.45 0.08
N LYS A 44 -3.62 -3.12 1.21
CA LYS A 44 -3.73 -2.49 2.53
C LYS A 44 -2.44 -2.67 3.29
N VAL A 45 -1.81 -1.58 3.67
CA VAL A 45 -0.57 -1.57 4.45
C VAL A 45 -0.87 -1.09 5.86
N LYS A 46 -0.23 -1.70 6.87
CA LYS A 46 -0.30 -1.27 8.28
C LYS A 46 1.06 -0.79 8.75
N LEU A 47 1.09 0.36 9.41
CA LEU A 47 2.25 0.91 10.10
C LEU A 47 2.16 0.55 11.60
N LEU A 48 3.20 -0.08 12.15
CA LEU A 48 3.33 -0.20 13.61
C LEU A 48 3.86 1.11 14.19
N LYS A 49 3.65 1.34 15.49
CA LYS A 49 4.11 2.58 16.14
C LYS A 49 5.62 2.78 15.97
N ALA A 50 6.41 1.72 16.17
CA ALA A 50 7.84 1.73 15.97
C ALA A 50 8.28 2.13 14.54
N SER A 51 7.47 1.85 13.51
CA SER A 51 7.80 2.28 12.14
C SER A 51 7.70 3.80 11.97
N LEU A 52 6.76 4.45 12.68
CA LEU A 52 6.62 5.90 12.65
C LEU A 52 7.82 6.58 13.31
N GLU A 53 8.27 6.02 14.44
CA GLU A 53 9.43 6.50 15.19
C GLU A 53 10.73 6.35 14.37
N VAL A 54 10.94 5.20 13.73
CA VAL A 54 12.16 4.93 12.94
C VAL A 54 12.21 5.75 11.65
N ILE A 55 11.08 5.96 10.99
CA ILE A 55 11.03 6.74 9.74
C ILE A 55 11.02 8.25 10.02
N GLY A 56 10.62 8.67 11.22
CA GLY A 56 10.61 10.09 11.61
C GLY A 56 9.52 10.91 10.88
N SER A 57 8.42 10.28 10.48
CA SER A 57 7.32 10.92 9.75
C SER A 57 5.97 10.43 10.25
N ASP A 58 4.92 11.24 10.03
CA ASP A 58 3.56 10.80 10.29
C ASP A 58 3.08 9.73 9.28
N ARG A 59 1.94 9.11 9.61
CA ARG A 59 1.32 8.05 8.80
C ARG A 59 0.98 8.48 7.37
N VAL A 60 0.64 9.75 7.14
CA VAL A 60 0.23 10.26 5.83
C VAL A 60 1.46 10.50 4.97
N GLY A 61 2.51 11.09 5.54
CA GLY A 61 3.81 11.26 4.90
C GLY A 61 4.40 9.93 4.48
N ILE A 62 4.43 8.93 5.38
CA ILE A 62 4.92 7.58 5.04
C ILE A 62 4.08 6.95 3.93
N ALA A 63 2.75 7.06 4.00
CA ALA A 63 1.88 6.51 2.97
C ALA A 63 2.12 7.16 1.59
N ARG A 64 2.35 8.48 1.54
CA ARG A 64 2.69 9.22 0.31
C ARG A 64 4.04 8.79 -0.25
N ILE A 65 5.07 8.72 0.59
CA ILE A 65 6.41 8.24 0.19
C ILE A 65 6.34 6.85 -0.45
N ILE A 66 5.57 5.94 0.16
CA ILE A 66 5.41 4.58 -0.37
C ILE A 66 4.63 4.59 -1.68
N ALA A 67 3.54 5.37 -1.76
CA ALA A 67 2.73 5.51 -2.97
C ALA A 67 3.57 6.02 -4.16
N GLU A 68 4.42 7.03 -3.93
CA GLU A 68 5.35 7.55 -4.92
C GLU A 68 6.37 6.50 -5.36
N LYS A 69 7.04 5.84 -4.40
CA LYS A 69 8.04 4.80 -4.69
C LYS A 69 7.50 3.67 -5.55
N VAL A 70 6.25 3.25 -5.33
CA VAL A 70 5.62 2.15 -6.09
C VAL A 70 4.77 2.63 -7.26
N ASN A 71 4.76 3.95 -7.54
CA ASN A 71 3.94 4.60 -8.56
C ASN A 71 2.48 4.11 -8.51
N ALA A 72 1.84 4.32 -7.36
CA ALA A 72 0.46 3.96 -7.07
C ALA A 72 -0.30 5.15 -6.46
N GLU A 73 -1.62 5.09 -6.52
CA GLU A 73 -2.51 6.07 -5.91
C GLU A 73 -2.72 5.75 -4.43
N LEU A 74 -2.55 6.74 -3.54
CA LEU A 74 -2.97 6.65 -2.14
C LEU A 74 -4.47 6.96 -2.04
N VAL A 75 -5.29 5.92 -1.80
CA VAL A 75 -6.75 6.03 -1.88
C VAL A 75 -7.38 6.36 -0.54
N ASP A 76 -6.81 5.86 0.56
CA ASP A 76 -7.38 6.03 1.89
C ASP A 76 -6.30 5.90 2.98
N VAL A 77 -6.47 6.64 4.07
CA VAL A 77 -5.65 6.52 5.28
C VAL A 77 -6.57 6.49 6.49
N ARG A 78 -6.57 5.36 7.22
CA ARG A 78 -7.41 5.14 8.41
C ARG A 78 -6.60 4.55 9.54
N GLY A 79 -6.57 5.26 10.67
CA GLY A 79 -5.83 4.84 11.86
C GLY A 79 -4.33 4.73 11.57
N ARG A 80 -3.78 3.51 11.57
CA ARG A 80 -2.40 3.23 11.16
C ARG A 80 -2.33 2.35 9.91
N THR A 81 -3.40 2.34 9.12
CA THR A 81 -3.46 1.62 7.85
C THR A 81 -3.73 2.57 6.70
N PHE A 82 -3.28 2.21 5.51
CA PHE A 82 -3.57 2.95 4.30
C PHE A 82 -3.77 2.00 3.12
N ILE A 83 -4.50 2.47 2.11
CA ILE A 83 -4.84 1.73 0.91
C ILE A 83 -4.12 2.34 -0.28
N LEU A 84 -3.39 1.51 -1.01
CA LEU A 84 -2.82 1.85 -2.31
C LEU A 84 -3.60 1.16 -3.42
N TYR A 85 -3.76 1.86 -4.55
CA TYR A 85 -4.34 1.32 -5.77
C TYR A 85 -3.44 1.58 -6.97
N LYS A 86 -3.25 0.57 -7.82
CA LYS A 86 -2.54 0.66 -9.09
C LYS A 86 -3.26 -0.22 -10.10
N PRO A 87 -3.89 0.34 -11.15
CA PRO A 87 -4.56 -0.47 -12.15
C PRO A 87 -3.54 -1.37 -12.86
N LYS A 88 -3.96 -2.59 -13.20
CA LYS A 88 -3.16 -3.43 -14.10
C LYS A 88 -3.01 -2.67 -15.42
N ARG A 89 -1.78 -2.56 -15.94
CA ARG A 89 -1.61 -2.14 -17.33
C ARG A 89 -2.41 -3.14 -18.16
N ALA A 90 -3.32 -2.64 -19.01
CA ALA A 90 -3.92 -3.47 -20.03
C ALA A 90 -2.76 -4.11 -20.79
N GLY A 91 -2.66 -5.43 -20.75
CA GLY A 91 -1.58 -6.13 -21.46
C GLY A 91 -1.64 -5.68 -22.91
N LYS A 92 -0.58 -5.03 -23.39
CA LYS A 92 -0.20 -5.27 -24.77
C LYS A 92 0.21 -6.74 -24.76
N ASN A 93 -0.66 -7.60 -25.28
CA ASN A 93 -0.23 -8.93 -25.71
C ASN A 93 0.97 -8.69 -26.62
N LEU A 94 2.16 -9.10 -26.16
CA LEU A 94 3.30 -9.35 -27.03
C LEU A 94 3.14 -10.79 -27.52
#